data_AF-A0A6G0IWG8-F1
#
_entry.id   AF-A0A6G0IWG8-F1
#
_cell.length_a   1.000
_cell.length_b   1.000
_cell.length_c   1.000
_cell.angle_alpha   90.00
_cell.angle_beta   90.00
_cell.angle_gamma   90.00
#
_symmetry.space_group_name_H-M   'P 1'
#
loop_
_entity.id
_entity.type
_entity.pdbx_description
1 polymer ?
#
loop_
_entity_poly.entity_id
_entity_poly.type
_entity_poly.pdbx_seq_one_letter_code
_entity_poly.pdbx_strand_id
1 'polypeptide(L)'
;MGSAARHLCSGLLVVFLLGLHHSSSFWIVNVVFPPNAKPRVSSNSTPPLIIVPGNLGNRLEAKINKPTLVHWMCYKKTEHWFPLWIDLNMFMPIGVDCWIDNIRLVYNRTTRRSSNSPGVKVRVPGFGQTYPIEFLDSNKLAGYFYTMVQHLVNIGYTRNETVRGAPYDWRLAPNENSEYFTKLQDLVEEMYDEHQQPVYLLGHSMGCHYVLYFLNHQPQAWKDKYIKGFISLGAPWGGAVKPLRVLASGENDGIPMISNIKIREEQRMTTTNPWMLPSEEVWPKDHVFISTPTFNYTNQDYQRLFTDINYEDGWFMWEDTKNLTGDLHPPGVEVWCMYGVGLPTPITYIYDEEFPNGDPVDFVYADGDNTVDSFSMSQCKGWAGQQEKPVHVTEYRGLAHLDIVFHEKVLNLIQDILEGNSDTPKEIDIQSLDK
;
A
#
# COMPACT_ATOMS: atom_id res chain seq x y z
N MET A 1 -7.27 36.43 37.68
CA MET A 1 -7.75 36.37 36.28
C MET A 1 -7.30 35.08 35.54
N GLY A 2 -7.21 33.92 36.22
CA GLY A 2 -6.52 32.74 35.65
C GLY A 2 -7.35 31.46 35.45
N SER A 3 -8.65 31.46 35.75
CA SER A 3 -9.49 30.24 35.67
C SER A 3 -10.56 30.30 34.56
N ALA A 4 -11.12 31.47 34.28
CA ALA A 4 -12.14 31.62 33.22
C ALA A 4 -11.59 31.43 31.79
N ALA A 5 -10.33 31.77 31.53
CA ALA A 5 -9.71 31.65 30.21
C ALA A 5 -9.40 30.19 29.79
N ARG A 6 -9.20 29.28 30.75
CA ARG A 6 -8.93 27.86 30.45
C ARG A 6 -10.19 27.09 30.05
N HIS A 7 -11.34 27.45 30.61
CA HIS A 7 -12.61 26.82 30.23
C HIS A 7 -13.14 27.32 28.88
N LEU A 8 -12.89 28.59 28.50
CA LEU A 8 -13.22 29.07 27.16
C LEU A 8 -12.37 28.42 26.06
N CYS A 9 -11.06 28.19 26.28
CA CYS A 9 -10.21 27.49 25.30
C CYS A 9 -10.62 26.03 25.08
N SER A 10 -11.05 25.32 26.13
CA SER A 10 -11.50 23.92 26.01
C SER A 10 -12.85 23.81 25.30
N GLY A 11 -13.77 24.77 25.53
CA GLY A 11 -15.06 24.81 24.85
C GLY A 11 -14.95 25.14 23.36
N LEU A 12 -14.06 26.09 23.01
CA LEU A 12 -13.79 26.45 21.62
C LEU A 12 -13.10 25.33 20.84
N LEU A 13 -12.22 24.54 21.46
CA LEU A 13 -11.60 23.38 20.82
C LEU A 13 -12.65 22.30 20.50
N VAL A 14 -13.59 22.06 21.41
CA VAL A 14 -14.69 21.10 21.20
C VAL A 14 -15.67 21.60 20.15
N VAL A 15 -15.97 22.89 20.11
CA VAL A 15 -16.82 23.47 19.04
C VAL A 15 -16.11 23.51 17.69
N PHE A 16 -14.78 23.69 17.66
CA PHE A 16 -13.99 23.60 16.43
C PHE A 16 -13.91 22.16 15.91
N LEU A 17 -13.82 21.17 16.81
CA LEU A 17 -13.92 19.75 16.48
C LEU A 17 -15.34 19.34 16.05
N LEU A 18 -16.37 19.91 16.66
CA LEU A 18 -17.77 19.71 16.29
C LEU A 18 -18.14 20.40 14.97
N GLY A 19 -17.47 21.51 14.62
CA GLY A 19 -17.66 22.24 13.35
C GLY A 19 -17.03 21.55 12.13
N LEU A 20 -16.17 20.55 12.35
CA LEU A 20 -15.56 19.72 11.30
C LEU A 20 -16.40 18.48 10.95
N HIS A 21 -17.62 18.35 11.50
CA HIS A 21 -18.52 17.20 11.33
C HIS A 21 -19.07 16.97 9.91
N HIS A 22 -18.64 17.73 8.90
CA HIS A 22 -19.15 17.61 7.53
C HIS A 22 -18.12 17.26 6.45
N SER A 23 -16.91 16.84 6.83
CA SER A 23 -15.96 16.23 5.91
C SER A 23 -15.63 14.82 6.38
N SER A 24 -15.73 13.85 5.47
CA SER A 24 -15.51 12.41 5.56
C SER A 24 -14.08 12.02 6.00
N SER A 25 -13.65 12.47 7.16
CA SER A 25 -12.27 12.30 7.66
C SER A 25 -12.26 12.02 9.15
N PHE A 26 -12.81 10.87 9.57
CA PHE A 26 -12.71 10.39 10.96
C PHE A 26 -12.00 9.04 11.09
N TRP A 27 -10.87 8.90 10.38
CA TRP A 27 -9.88 7.83 10.57
C TRP A 27 -9.31 7.77 12.00
N ILE A 28 -9.28 8.89 12.74
CA ILE A 28 -8.70 8.96 14.10
C ILE A 28 -9.49 8.12 15.14
N VAL A 29 -10.81 7.97 15.02
CA VAL A 29 -11.60 7.27 16.05
C VAL A 29 -11.27 5.77 16.09
N ASN A 30 -11.15 5.10 14.94
CA ASN A 30 -10.81 3.67 14.87
C ASN A 30 -9.33 3.39 15.21
N VAL A 31 -8.47 4.41 15.16
CA VAL A 31 -7.07 4.33 15.63
C VAL A 31 -7.00 4.48 17.15
N VAL A 32 -7.85 5.32 17.74
CA VAL A 32 -7.87 5.58 19.20
C VAL A 32 -8.71 4.55 19.97
N PHE A 33 -9.80 4.06 19.38
CA PHE A 33 -10.68 3.04 19.93
C PHE A 33 -10.78 1.88 18.91
N PRO A 34 -9.88 0.89 18.98
CA PRO A 34 -10.00 -0.28 18.11
C PRO A 34 -11.35 -0.96 18.32
N PRO A 35 -11.92 -1.59 17.28
CA PRO A 35 -13.23 -2.22 17.35
C PRO A 35 -13.28 -3.36 18.39
N ASN A 36 -14.49 -3.68 18.84
CA ASN A 36 -14.71 -4.62 19.93
C ASN A 36 -14.43 -6.06 19.49
N ALA A 37 -13.21 -6.55 19.75
CA ALA A 37 -12.89 -7.97 19.64
C ALA A 37 -13.43 -8.75 20.84
N LYS A 38 -13.94 -9.98 20.62
CA LYS A 38 -14.23 -10.90 21.73
C LYS A 38 -12.90 -11.38 22.31
N PRO A 39 -12.54 -11.02 23.56
CA PRO A 39 -11.23 -11.34 24.11
C PRO A 39 -11.07 -12.85 24.29
N ARG A 40 -9.89 -13.38 23.94
CA ARG A 40 -9.56 -14.81 24.07
C ARG A 40 -8.23 -15.00 24.80
N VAL A 41 -8.14 -16.10 25.54
CA VAL A 41 -6.89 -16.53 26.16
C VAL A 41 -5.99 -17.13 25.08
N SER A 42 -4.71 -16.76 25.09
CA SER A 42 -3.69 -17.30 24.18
C SER A 42 -3.76 -18.84 24.11
N SER A 43 -3.87 -19.38 22.90
CA SER A 43 -3.87 -20.82 22.62
C SER A 43 -2.67 -21.18 21.76
N ASN A 44 -2.03 -22.31 22.08
CA ASN A 44 -0.94 -22.90 21.29
C ASN A 44 -1.40 -23.36 19.88
N SER A 45 -2.69 -23.26 19.55
CA SER A 45 -3.26 -23.64 18.25
C SER A 45 -3.40 -22.49 17.26
N THR A 46 -2.95 -21.27 17.60
CA THR A 46 -3.16 -20.08 16.77
C THR A 46 -2.17 -20.09 15.60
N PRO A 47 -2.64 -20.12 14.33
CA PRO A 47 -1.74 -20.14 13.19
C PRO A 47 -0.95 -18.82 13.09
N PRO A 48 0.37 -18.87 12.85
CA PRO A 48 1.17 -17.66 12.71
C PRO A 48 0.76 -16.83 11.49
N LEU A 49 0.94 -15.52 11.57
CA LEU A 49 0.55 -14.55 10.54
C LEU A 49 1.71 -13.60 10.22
N ILE A 50 2.03 -13.46 8.94
CA ILE A 50 2.95 -12.43 8.44
C ILE A 50 2.14 -11.39 7.65
N ILE A 51 2.31 -10.11 8.01
CA ILE A 51 1.69 -8.98 7.32
C ILE A 51 2.71 -8.33 6.38
N VAL A 52 2.36 -8.25 5.10
CA VAL A 52 3.09 -7.55 4.04
C VAL A 52 2.34 -6.25 3.69
N PRO A 53 2.91 -5.07 4.02
CA PRO A 53 2.24 -3.80 3.87
C PRO A 53 2.09 -3.36 2.40
N GLY A 54 1.26 -2.34 2.15
CA GLY A 54 1.13 -1.73 0.82
C GLY A 54 2.22 -0.70 0.49
N ASN A 55 2.03 0.02 -0.62
CA ASN A 55 2.87 1.17 -0.96
C ASN A 55 2.84 2.20 0.18
N LEU A 56 3.99 2.81 0.49
CA LEU A 56 4.17 3.72 1.64
C LEU A 56 3.86 3.10 3.02
N GLY A 57 3.59 1.79 3.09
CA GLY A 57 3.00 1.12 4.25
C GLY A 57 3.99 0.68 5.34
N ASN A 58 5.26 1.02 5.22
CA ASN A 58 6.25 0.82 6.28
C ASN A 58 7.31 1.91 6.31
N ARG A 59 7.95 2.05 7.47
CA ARG A 59 9.05 2.99 7.67
C ARG A 59 10.24 2.70 6.75
N LEU A 60 10.95 3.76 6.40
CA LEU A 60 12.30 3.71 5.82
C LEU A 60 13.24 4.57 6.65
N GLU A 61 14.51 4.19 6.71
CA GLU A 61 15.57 4.99 7.34
C GLU A 61 16.67 5.30 6.34
N ALA A 62 17.26 6.48 6.47
CA ALA A 62 18.38 6.91 5.64
C ALA A 62 19.63 7.23 6.48
N LYS A 63 20.79 7.04 5.86
CA LYS A 63 22.06 7.62 6.29
C LYS A 63 22.70 8.31 5.09
N ILE A 64 23.10 9.56 5.26
CA ILE A 64 23.53 10.40 4.13
C ILE A 64 24.97 10.90 4.30
N ASN A 65 25.66 11.03 3.18
CA ASN A 65 26.96 11.68 2.99
C ASN A 65 27.03 12.17 1.54
N LYS A 66 26.27 13.22 1.24
CA LYS A 66 26.00 13.69 -0.12
C LYS A 66 27.14 14.54 -0.67
N PRO A 67 27.46 14.42 -1.96
CA PRO A 67 28.48 15.26 -2.60
C PRO A 67 28.01 16.72 -2.72
N THR A 68 26.74 16.91 -3.05
CA THR A 68 26.08 18.20 -3.31
C THR A 68 24.75 18.30 -2.54
N LEU A 69 24.22 19.53 -2.44
CA LEU A 69 22.96 19.83 -1.78
C LEU A 69 22.05 20.58 -2.76
N VAL A 70 20.77 20.24 -2.77
CA VAL A 70 19.74 20.99 -3.53
C VAL A 70 19.37 22.31 -2.85
N HIS A 71 19.53 22.39 -1.53
CA HIS A 71 19.29 23.60 -0.74
C HIS A 71 20.25 23.71 0.44
N TRP A 72 20.60 24.93 0.87
CA TRP A 72 21.56 25.17 1.96
C TRP A 72 21.10 24.67 3.34
N MET A 73 19.79 24.45 3.51
CA MET A 73 19.20 23.88 4.72
C MET A 73 19.22 22.34 4.75
N CYS A 74 19.57 21.67 3.65
CA CYS A 74 19.64 20.22 3.63
C CYS A 74 20.90 19.72 4.33
N TYR A 75 20.75 18.67 5.14
CA TYR A 75 21.90 18.02 5.76
C TYR A 75 22.78 17.35 4.72
N LYS A 76 24.08 17.65 4.75
CA LYS A 76 25.06 17.02 3.86
C LYS A 76 25.46 15.63 4.33
N LYS A 77 25.61 15.45 5.64
CA LYS A 77 26.07 14.21 6.27
C LYS A 77 25.35 13.96 7.58
N THR A 78 25.02 12.70 7.85
CA THR A 78 24.52 12.25 9.16
C THR A 78 25.41 11.14 9.73
N GLU A 79 25.63 11.18 11.04
CA GLU A 79 26.38 10.13 11.75
C GLU A 79 25.52 8.89 12.03
N HIS A 80 24.22 9.09 12.26
CA HIS A 80 23.24 8.05 12.55
C HIS A 80 22.20 7.90 11.44
N TRP A 81 21.51 6.76 11.46
CA TRP A 81 20.31 6.55 10.66
C TRP A 81 19.19 7.45 11.20
N PHE A 82 18.41 8.05 10.31
CA PHE A 82 17.25 8.86 10.65
C PHE A 82 16.03 8.40 9.85
N PRO A 83 14.80 8.66 10.33
CA PRO A 83 13.57 8.32 9.59
C PRO A 83 13.53 9.05 8.24
N LEU A 84 13.50 8.27 7.16
CA LEU A 84 13.28 8.77 5.80
C LEU A 84 11.79 8.82 5.48
N TRP A 85 11.01 7.88 6.02
CA TRP A 85 9.56 7.80 5.87
C TRP A 85 8.93 7.23 7.16
N ILE A 86 7.97 7.86 7.83
CA ILE A 86 7.53 9.26 7.69
C ILE A 86 8.08 10.11 8.86
N ASP A 87 8.85 11.15 8.55
CA ASP A 87 9.20 12.25 9.44
C ASP A 87 8.29 13.46 9.12
N LEU A 88 7.35 13.78 10.01
CA LEU A 88 6.40 14.87 9.78
C LEU A 88 7.07 16.24 9.61
N ASN A 89 8.30 16.43 10.11
CA ASN A 89 9.05 17.66 9.90
C ASN A 89 9.46 17.85 8.42
N MET A 90 9.43 16.78 7.62
CA MET A 90 9.74 16.84 6.19
C MET A 90 8.72 17.66 5.40
N PHE A 91 7.49 17.81 5.89
CA PHE A 91 6.40 18.52 5.19
C PHE A 91 6.48 20.05 5.30
N MET A 92 7.50 20.58 5.97
CA MET A 92 7.81 22.01 5.91
C MET A 92 8.32 22.37 4.50
N PRO A 93 8.02 23.56 3.93
CA PRO A 93 8.28 23.87 2.52
C PRO A 93 9.71 23.60 2.01
N ILE A 94 10.72 23.78 2.86
CA ILE A 94 12.14 23.49 2.56
C ILE A 94 12.51 22.02 2.84
N GLY A 95 11.86 21.39 3.82
CA GLY A 95 12.12 19.98 4.18
C GLY A 95 11.81 19.03 3.03
N VAL A 96 10.81 19.37 2.20
CA VAL A 96 10.37 18.57 1.06
C VAL A 96 11.48 18.43 0.02
N ASP A 97 12.18 19.51 -0.34
CA ASP A 97 13.29 19.44 -1.31
C ASP A 97 14.40 18.50 -0.83
N CYS A 98 14.75 18.62 0.45
CA CYS A 98 15.75 17.76 1.06
C CYS A 98 15.30 16.30 1.11
N TRP A 99 14.02 16.06 1.37
CA TRP A 99 13.45 14.71 1.41
C TRP A 99 13.41 14.08 0.02
N ILE A 100 12.91 14.77 -1.00
CA ILE A 100 12.86 14.29 -2.39
C ILE A 100 14.28 13.91 -2.87
N ASP A 101 15.27 14.76 -2.62
CA ASP A 101 16.67 14.50 -3.01
C ASP A 101 17.33 13.36 -2.21
N ASN A 102 16.75 12.94 -1.09
CA ASN A 102 17.21 11.79 -0.33
C ASN A 102 16.49 10.50 -0.72
N ILE A 103 15.18 10.54 -0.92
CA ILE A 103 14.35 9.36 -1.14
C ILE A 103 14.32 8.91 -2.60
N ARG A 104 14.56 9.80 -3.56
CA ARG A 104 14.54 9.44 -4.99
C ARG A 104 15.52 8.32 -5.33
N LEU A 105 15.10 7.42 -6.21
CA LEU A 105 15.99 6.48 -6.88
C LEU A 105 16.57 7.10 -8.14
N VAL A 106 17.74 6.62 -8.54
CA VAL A 106 18.38 6.92 -9.82
C VAL A 106 18.35 5.64 -10.65
N TYR A 107 17.60 5.68 -11.74
CA TYR A 107 17.49 4.56 -12.67
C TYR A 107 18.54 4.66 -13.78
N ASN A 108 19.15 3.53 -14.09
CA ASN A 108 20.17 3.43 -15.11
C ASN A 108 19.66 2.58 -16.28
N ARG A 109 19.39 3.23 -17.41
CA ARG A 109 18.87 2.60 -18.64
C ARG A 109 19.78 1.50 -19.20
N THR A 110 21.09 1.58 -18.96
CA THR A 110 22.05 0.57 -19.43
C THR A 110 21.99 -0.69 -18.58
N THR A 111 21.94 -0.53 -17.25
CA THR A 111 21.91 -1.68 -16.34
C THR A 111 20.50 -2.19 -16.06
N ARG A 112 19.46 -1.44 -16.46
CA ARG A 112 18.04 -1.73 -16.16
C ARG A 112 17.78 -1.89 -14.66
N ARG A 113 18.42 -1.02 -13.87
CA ARG A 113 18.41 -1.07 -12.40
C ARG A 113 18.40 0.30 -11.77
N SER A 114 17.82 0.35 -10.60
CA SER A 114 17.71 1.50 -9.72
C SER A 114 18.82 1.49 -8.67
N SER A 115 19.22 2.67 -8.25
CA SER A 115 20.16 2.87 -7.14
C SER A 115 19.69 4.02 -6.28
N ASN A 116 20.09 4.04 -5.00
CA ASN A 116 19.82 5.20 -4.16
C ASN A 116 20.54 6.45 -4.71
N SER A 117 20.02 7.62 -4.33
CA SER A 117 20.69 8.90 -4.61
C SER A 117 22.16 8.91 -4.17
N PRO A 118 23.05 9.62 -4.91
CA PRO A 118 24.48 9.66 -4.58
C PRO A 118 24.76 10.07 -3.12
N GLY A 119 25.49 9.22 -2.41
CA GLY A 119 25.82 9.43 -1.00
C GLY A 119 24.69 9.09 -0.03
N VAL A 120 23.57 8.51 -0.49
CA VAL A 120 22.45 8.09 0.36
C VAL A 120 22.45 6.57 0.49
N LYS A 121 22.32 6.09 1.72
CA LYS A 121 21.99 4.69 2.03
C LYS A 121 20.60 4.65 2.62
N VAL A 122 19.78 3.73 2.15
CA VAL A 122 18.44 3.47 2.69
C VAL A 122 18.39 2.07 3.26
N ARG A 123 17.66 1.89 4.36
CA ARG A 123 17.35 0.58 4.93
C ARG A 123 15.90 0.53 5.40
N VAL A 124 15.38 -0.69 5.45
CA VAL A 124 14.07 -1.01 6.01
C VAL A 124 14.28 -1.47 7.47
N PRO A 125 13.80 -0.72 8.47
CA PRO A 125 13.93 -1.12 9.87
C PRO A 125 12.86 -2.16 10.26
N GLY A 126 13.16 -2.96 11.29
CA GLY A 126 12.15 -3.79 11.96
C GLY A 126 11.58 -4.94 11.15
N PHE A 127 12.35 -5.55 10.24
CA PHE A 127 11.95 -6.80 9.58
C PHE A 127 11.66 -7.89 10.63
N GLY A 128 10.54 -8.60 10.49
CA GLY A 128 10.04 -9.54 11.50
C GLY A 128 9.39 -8.87 12.71
N GLN A 129 9.27 -7.54 12.74
CA GLN A 129 8.61 -6.79 13.81
C GLN A 129 7.38 -6.05 13.27
N THR A 130 6.46 -5.75 14.18
CA THR A 130 5.16 -5.11 13.86
C THR A 130 5.21 -3.58 13.93
N TYR A 131 6.08 -3.01 14.77
CA TYR A 131 6.13 -1.55 14.95
C TYR A 131 6.34 -0.71 13.66
N PRO A 132 7.11 -1.14 12.62
CA PRO A 132 7.34 -0.30 11.45
C PRO A 132 6.14 -0.30 10.48
N ILE A 133 5.19 -1.22 10.65
CA ILE A 133 3.95 -1.29 9.87
C ILE A 133 2.73 -0.79 10.66
N GLU A 134 2.78 -0.85 12.00
CA GLU A 134 1.70 -0.36 12.86
C GLU A 134 1.58 1.17 12.81
N PHE A 135 2.70 1.88 12.98
CA PHE A 135 2.78 3.33 12.90
C PHE A 135 3.89 3.73 11.93
N LEU A 136 3.59 4.61 10.99
CA LEU A 136 4.55 5.07 9.97
C LEU A 136 5.52 6.13 10.52
N ASP A 137 5.18 6.79 11.62
CA ASP A 137 5.99 7.83 12.26
C ASP A 137 6.48 7.45 13.66
N SER A 138 7.57 8.07 14.10
CA SER A 138 8.14 7.81 15.44
C SER A 138 7.26 8.29 16.60
N ASN A 139 6.36 9.25 16.38
CA ASN A 139 5.49 9.80 17.42
C ASN A 139 4.17 9.03 17.57
N LYS A 140 3.93 7.99 16.76
CA LYS A 140 2.72 7.15 16.77
C LYS A 140 1.45 7.94 16.47
N LEU A 141 1.53 8.85 15.51
CA LEU A 141 0.40 9.68 15.04
C LEU A 141 -0.20 9.15 13.73
N ALA A 142 0.63 8.59 12.85
CA ALA A 142 0.25 8.02 11.57
C ALA A 142 0.07 6.50 11.70
N GLY A 143 -1.04 6.08 12.31
CA GLY A 143 -1.42 4.67 12.43
C GLY A 143 -1.84 4.07 11.09
N TYR A 144 -1.37 2.86 10.80
CA TYR A 144 -1.72 2.10 9.60
C TYR A 144 -2.21 0.70 9.98
N PHE A 145 -1.33 -0.28 10.25
CA PHE A 145 -1.76 -1.61 10.73
C PHE A 145 -2.01 -1.68 12.24
N TYR A 146 -1.86 -0.58 12.99
CA TYR A 146 -2.01 -0.58 14.46
C TYR A 146 -3.34 -1.20 14.91
N THR A 147 -4.47 -0.78 14.31
CA THR A 147 -5.80 -1.29 14.69
C THR A 147 -5.92 -2.79 14.43
N MET A 148 -5.44 -3.29 13.30
CA MET A 148 -5.44 -4.72 12.99
C MET A 148 -4.55 -5.52 13.96
N VAL A 149 -3.30 -5.08 14.17
CA VAL A 149 -2.38 -5.77 15.08
C VAL A 149 -2.93 -5.76 16.51
N GLN A 150 -3.55 -4.66 16.93
CA GLN A 150 -4.19 -4.59 18.24
C GLN A 150 -5.39 -5.52 18.34
N HIS A 151 -6.22 -5.63 17.29
CA HIS A 151 -7.31 -6.62 17.22
C HIS A 151 -6.80 -8.05 17.37
N LEU A 152 -5.75 -8.41 16.62
CA LEU A 152 -5.09 -9.72 16.70
C LEU A 152 -4.57 -10.00 18.12
N VAL A 153 -3.96 -9.00 18.76
CA VAL A 153 -3.47 -9.14 20.14
C VAL A 153 -4.61 -9.37 21.13
N ASN A 154 -5.75 -8.71 20.94
CA ASN A 154 -6.92 -8.90 21.80
C ASN A 154 -7.50 -10.33 21.71
N ILE A 155 -7.26 -11.05 20.60
CA ILE A 155 -7.72 -12.43 20.40
C ILE A 155 -6.63 -13.49 20.67
N GLY A 156 -5.47 -13.07 21.19
CA GLY A 156 -4.44 -13.98 21.70
C GLY A 156 -3.14 -14.05 20.90
N TYR A 157 -2.98 -13.23 19.84
CA TYR A 157 -1.68 -13.07 19.17
C TYR A 157 -0.70 -12.26 20.04
N THR A 158 0.59 -12.56 19.89
CA THR A 158 1.70 -11.79 20.44
C THR A 158 2.48 -11.12 19.31
N ARG A 159 2.65 -9.79 19.43
CA ARG A 159 3.48 -8.97 18.51
C ARG A 159 4.90 -9.52 18.47
N ASN A 160 5.46 -9.62 17.26
CA ASN A 160 6.83 -10.08 17.02
C ASN A 160 7.06 -11.55 17.43
N GLU A 161 5.99 -12.33 17.56
CA GLU A 161 6.04 -13.79 17.72
C GLU A 161 5.04 -14.38 16.72
N THR A 162 3.82 -14.67 17.18
CA THR A 162 2.73 -15.20 16.32
C THR A 162 2.25 -14.25 15.22
N VAL A 163 2.40 -12.93 15.39
CA VAL A 163 2.17 -11.94 14.31
C VAL A 163 3.45 -11.14 14.06
N ARG A 164 3.92 -11.19 12.81
CA ARG A 164 5.15 -10.51 12.35
C ARG A 164 4.82 -9.58 11.19
N GLY A 165 5.59 -8.50 11.05
CA GLY A 165 5.59 -7.67 9.86
C GLY A 165 6.75 -8.03 8.93
N ALA A 166 6.51 -8.01 7.62
CA ALA A 166 7.53 -8.12 6.58
C ALA A 166 7.63 -6.81 5.79
N PRO A 167 8.15 -5.72 6.40
CA PRO A 167 8.35 -4.46 5.70
C PRO A 167 9.43 -4.60 4.61
N TYR A 168 9.34 -3.78 3.57
CA TYR A 168 10.26 -3.79 2.44
C TYR A 168 10.55 -2.38 1.91
N ASP A 169 11.48 -2.26 0.98
CA ASP A 169 11.71 -1.01 0.28
C ASP A 169 10.65 -0.85 -0.81
N TRP A 170 9.54 -0.22 -0.45
CA TRP A 170 8.37 -0.04 -1.31
C TRP A 170 8.60 0.89 -2.51
N ARG A 171 9.79 1.49 -2.63
CA ARG A 171 10.19 2.26 -3.81
C ARG A 171 10.62 1.37 -4.98
N LEU A 172 11.06 0.15 -4.66
CA LEU A 172 11.58 -0.83 -5.61
C LEU A 172 10.51 -1.87 -5.93
N ALA A 173 10.43 -2.33 -7.19
CA ALA A 173 9.61 -3.46 -7.61
C ALA A 173 10.28 -4.82 -7.26
N PRO A 174 9.56 -5.96 -7.33
CA PRO A 174 10.07 -7.27 -6.90
C PRO A 174 11.41 -7.71 -7.52
N ASN A 175 11.64 -7.41 -8.80
CA ASN A 175 12.88 -7.74 -9.50
C ASN A 175 14.14 -7.13 -8.85
N GLU A 176 14.00 -6.02 -8.12
CA GLU A 176 15.09 -5.32 -7.43
C GLU A 176 15.09 -5.56 -5.91
N ASN A 177 14.21 -6.44 -5.40
CA ASN A 177 14.01 -6.72 -3.99
C ASN A 177 14.31 -8.20 -3.63
N SER A 178 15.25 -8.86 -4.32
CA SER A 178 15.55 -10.28 -4.13
C SER A 178 15.95 -10.66 -2.69
N GLU A 179 16.74 -9.82 -2.01
CA GLU A 179 17.14 -10.04 -0.61
C GLU A 179 15.92 -10.07 0.34
N TYR A 180 14.89 -9.26 0.06
CA TYR A 180 13.65 -9.28 0.84
C TYR A 180 12.94 -10.62 0.73
N PHE A 181 12.88 -11.22 -0.47
CA PHE A 181 12.20 -12.52 -0.66
C PHE A 181 12.95 -13.67 0.02
N THR A 182 14.28 -13.63 0.08
CA THR A 182 15.05 -14.58 0.89
C THR A 182 14.71 -14.41 2.37
N LYS A 183 14.71 -13.19 2.90
CA LYS A 183 14.33 -12.93 4.30
C LYS A 183 12.89 -13.32 4.60
N LEU A 184 11.96 -13.14 3.65
CA LEU A 184 10.56 -13.54 3.82
C LEU A 184 10.43 -15.06 3.87
N GLN A 185 11.17 -15.78 3.03
CA GLN A 185 11.24 -17.24 3.10
C GLN A 185 11.79 -17.69 4.46
N ASP A 186 12.91 -17.12 4.90
CA ASP A 186 13.53 -17.43 6.19
C ASP A 186 12.55 -17.17 7.35
N LEU A 187 11.81 -16.06 7.32
CA LEU A 187 10.82 -15.71 8.33
C LEU A 187 9.63 -16.70 8.36
N VAL A 188 9.17 -17.17 7.20
CA VAL A 188 8.13 -18.20 7.11
C VAL A 188 8.60 -19.50 7.73
N GLU A 189 9.83 -19.93 7.39
CA GLU A 189 10.41 -21.17 7.91
C GLU A 189 10.67 -21.07 9.42
N GLU A 190 11.19 -19.94 9.91
CA GLU A 190 11.37 -19.63 11.33
C GLU A 190 10.05 -19.75 12.10
N MET A 191 9.00 -19.07 11.66
CA MET A 191 7.70 -19.09 12.34
C MET A 191 7.05 -20.48 12.29
N TYR A 192 7.23 -21.23 11.20
CA TYR A 192 6.78 -22.61 11.13
C TYR A 192 7.50 -23.48 12.15
N ASP A 193 8.82 -23.35 12.28
CA ASP A 193 9.61 -24.14 13.21
C ASP A 193 9.33 -23.77 14.68
N GLU A 194 9.05 -22.50 14.98
CA GLU A 194 8.69 -22.06 16.34
C GLU A 194 7.29 -22.51 16.76
N HIS A 195 6.31 -22.45 15.84
CA HIS A 195 4.91 -22.68 16.18
C HIS A 195 4.35 -24.03 15.69
N GLN A 196 5.12 -24.78 14.90
CA GLN A 196 4.73 -26.08 14.33
C GLN A 196 3.39 -26.02 13.58
N GLN A 197 3.15 -24.90 12.89
CA GLN A 197 1.94 -24.62 12.13
C GLN A 197 2.32 -23.86 10.84
N PRO A 198 1.64 -24.15 9.71
CA PRO A 198 1.80 -23.37 8.49
C PRO A 198 1.31 -21.93 8.70
N VAL A 199 1.95 -21.00 8.00
CA VAL A 199 1.85 -19.55 8.19
C VAL A 199 0.82 -18.96 7.22
N TYR A 200 -0.01 -18.05 7.70
CA TYR A 200 -0.81 -17.18 6.83
C TYR A 200 0.04 -15.99 6.36
N LEU A 201 -0.08 -15.67 5.07
CA LEU A 201 0.43 -14.42 4.53
C LEU A 201 -0.75 -13.47 4.33
N LEU A 202 -0.65 -12.24 4.84
CA LEU A 202 -1.63 -11.19 4.59
C LEU A 202 -0.96 -10.04 3.84
N GLY A 203 -1.45 -9.75 2.64
CA GLY A 203 -1.03 -8.59 1.86
C GLY A 203 -2.09 -7.50 1.91
N HIS A 204 -1.66 -6.24 1.88
CA HIS A 204 -2.54 -5.11 1.59
C HIS A 204 -2.10 -4.35 0.34
N SER A 205 -3.04 -4.02 -0.55
CA SER A 205 -2.78 -3.23 -1.75
C SER A 205 -1.60 -3.81 -2.54
N MET A 206 -0.58 -3.03 -2.87
CA MET A 206 0.65 -3.48 -3.53
C MET A 206 1.39 -4.64 -2.81
N GLY A 207 1.25 -4.77 -1.48
CA GLY A 207 1.81 -5.89 -0.72
C GLY A 207 1.25 -7.24 -1.17
N CYS A 208 0.03 -7.26 -1.72
CA CYS A 208 -0.56 -8.47 -2.30
C CYS A 208 0.20 -8.94 -3.55
N HIS A 209 0.67 -8.03 -4.40
CA HIS A 209 1.52 -8.38 -5.54
C HIS A 209 2.88 -8.90 -5.10
N TYR A 210 3.44 -8.36 -4.02
CA TYR A 210 4.66 -8.88 -3.40
C TYR A 210 4.48 -10.33 -2.92
N VAL A 211 3.36 -10.63 -2.25
CA VAL A 211 3.03 -11.99 -1.82
C VAL A 211 2.80 -12.91 -3.01
N LEU A 212 2.06 -12.46 -4.02
CA LEU A 212 1.82 -13.24 -5.25
C LEU A 212 3.13 -13.56 -5.98
N TYR A 213 3.98 -12.56 -6.18
CA TYR A 213 5.31 -12.74 -6.77
C TYR A 213 6.11 -13.76 -5.98
N PHE A 214 6.15 -13.63 -4.65
CA PHE A 214 6.86 -14.58 -3.78
C PHE A 214 6.34 -16.01 -3.97
N LEU A 215 5.02 -16.24 -3.85
CA LEU A 215 4.41 -17.56 -3.96
C LEU A 215 4.59 -18.19 -5.35
N ASN A 216 4.58 -17.39 -6.42
CA ASN A 216 4.83 -17.87 -7.78
C ASN A 216 6.29 -18.32 -8.00
N HIS A 217 7.22 -17.86 -7.16
CA HIS A 217 8.63 -18.27 -7.20
C HIS A 217 8.99 -19.35 -6.17
N GLN A 218 8.01 -19.84 -5.38
CA GLN A 218 8.23 -20.94 -4.44
C GLN A 218 7.74 -22.28 -5.01
N PRO A 219 8.49 -23.38 -4.78
CA PRO A 219 8.03 -24.71 -5.17
C PRO A 219 6.68 -25.07 -4.52
N GLN A 220 5.80 -25.76 -5.25
CA GLN A 220 4.48 -26.16 -4.71
C GLN A 220 4.61 -26.97 -3.42
N ALA A 221 5.57 -27.91 -3.35
CA ALA A 221 5.83 -28.69 -2.14
C ALA A 221 6.26 -27.83 -0.94
N TRP A 222 6.96 -26.70 -1.16
CA TRP A 222 7.29 -25.75 -0.10
C TRP A 222 6.03 -25.04 0.37
N LYS A 223 5.20 -24.55 -0.57
CA LYS A 223 3.92 -23.89 -0.25
C LYS A 223 2.98 -24.79 0.53
N ASP A 224 2.83 -26.05 0.11
CA ASP A 224 1.97 -27.03 0.78
C ASP A 224 2.41 -27.34 2.22
N LYS A 225 3.72 -27.22 2.51
CA LYS A 225 4.27 -27.44 3.84
C LYS A 225 4.14 -26.19 4.72
N TYR A 226 4.53 -25.04 4.21
CA TYR A 226 4.79 -23.85 5.02
C TYR A 226 3.65 -22.82 5.00
N ILE A 227 2.82 -22.80 3.96
CA ILE A 227 1.81 -21.75 3.77
C ILE A 227 0.42 -22.31 4.05
N LYS A 228 -0.26 -21.73 5.04
CA LYS A 228 -1.64 -22.10 5.39
C LYS A 228 -2.62 -21.48 4.40
N GLY A 229 -2.35 -20.26 3.99
CA GLY A 229 -3.02 -19.59 2.89
C GLY A 229 -2.69 -18.11 2.80
N PHE A 230 -3.35 -17.43 1.87
CA PHE A 230 -3.08 -16.05 1.51
C PHE A 230 -4.33 -15.20 1.64
N ILE A 231 -4.28 -14.19 2.50
CA ILE A 231 -5.32 -13.17 2.69
C ILE A 231 -4.89 -11.92 1.93
N SER A 232 -5.69 -11.50 0.95
CA SER A 232 -5.43 -10.32 0.13
C SER A 232 -6.46 -9.25 0.43
N LEU A 233 -6.00 -8.05 0.80
CA LEU A 233 -6.84 -6.89 1.07
C LEU A 233 -6.64 -5.82 -0.01
N GLY A 234 -7.67 -5.52 -0.79
CA GLY A 234 -7.69 -4.42 -1.76
C GLY A 234 -6.59 -4.50 -2.83
N ALA A 235 -6.29 -5.70 -3.32
CA ALA A 235 -5.18 -5.90 -4.25
C ALA A 235 -5.47 -5.37 -5.67
N PRO A 236 -4.63 -4.49 -6.22
CA PRO A 236 -4.80 -3.97 -7.58
C PRO A 236 -4.30 -4.96 -8.64
N TRP A 237 -4.88 -6.17 -8.71
CA TRP A 237 -4.37 -7.26 -9.56
C TRP A 237 -4.19 -6.87 -11.04
N GLY A 238 -5.12 -6.10 -11.60
CA GLY A 238 -5.03 -5.55 -12.95
C GLY A 238 -4.22 -4.26 -13.08
N GLY A 239 -3.51 -3.83 -12.04
CA GLY A 239 -2.98 -2.48 -11.88
C GLY A 239 -4.03 -1.51 -11.35
N ALA A 240 -3.63 -0.27 -11.07
CA ALA A 240 -4.53 0.82 -10.67
C ALA A 240 -4.45 1.96 -11.67
N VAL A 241 -5.53 2.72 -11.84
CA VAL A 241 -5.55 3.88 -12.75
C VAL A 241 -4.86 5.10 -12.10
N LYS A 242 -4.93 5.25 -10.77
CA LYS A 242 -4.34 6.37 -10.03
C LYS A 242 -2.85 6.65 -10.33
N PRO A 243 -1.95 5.65 -10.44
CA PRO A 243 -0.56 5.86 -10.84
C PRO A 243 -0.38 6.65 -12.16
N LEU A 244 -1.33 6.59 -13.11
CA LEU A 244 -1.25 7.40 -14.33
C LEU A 244 -1.34 8.90 -14.05
N ARG A 245 -2.26 9.33 -13.17
CA ARG A 245 -2.34 10.74 -12.73
C ARG A 245 -1.11 11.15 -11.93
N VAL A 246 -0.67 10.28 -11.02
CA VAL A 246 0.54 10.48 -10.20
C VAL A 246 1.76 10.74 -11.09
N LEU A 247 1.94 9.96 -12.16
CA LEU A 247 3.04 10.12 -13.10
C LEU A 247 2.85 11.33 -14.03
N ALA A 248 1.61 11.62 -14.44
CA ALA A 248 1.30 12.74 -15.33
C ALA A 248 1.41 14.10 -14.62
N SER A 249 0.49 14.43 -13.71
CA SER A 249 0.38 15.74 -13.07
C SER A 249 0.79 15.76 -11.60
N GLY A 250 1.01 14.58 -10.99
CA GLY A 250 1.27 14.44 -9.57
C GLY A 250 0.01 14.42 -8.73
N GLU A 251 0.11 13.87 -7.53
CA GLU A 251 -0.96 13.86 -6.53
C GLU A 251 -0.32 14.02 -5.16
N ASN A 252 -0.68 15.08 -4.43
CA ASN A 252 -0.13 15.33 -3.10
C ASN A 252 -0.86 14.56 -1.99
N ASP A 253 -1.89 13.77 -2.33
CA ASP A 253 -2.68 12.95 -1.40
C ASP A 253 -3.18 13.73 -0.16
N GLY A 254 -3.43 15.04 -0.35
CA GLY A 254 -3.89 15.93 0.72
C GLY A 254 -2.79 16.41 1.67
N ILE A 255 -1.51 16.14 1.39
CA ILE A 255 -0.38 16.67 2.16
C ILE A 255 -0.31 18.19 1.97
N PRO A 256 -0.58 18.99 3.03
CA PRO A 256 -0.62 20.45 2.92
C PRO A 256 0.75 21.00 2.53
N MET A 257 0.77 22.12 1.82
CA MET A 257 2.01 22.86 1.47
C MET A 257 2.94 22.16 0.47
N ILE A 258 2.50 21.09 -0.19
CA ILE A 258 3.20 20.45 -1.32
C ILE A 258 2.36 20.56 -2.59
N SER A 259 2.92 21.14 -3.64
CA SER A 259 2.27 21.16 -4.96
C SER A 259 2.40 19.81 -5.67
N ASN A 260 1.38 19.41 -6.43
CA ASN A 260 1.35 18.17 -7.23
C ASN A 260 2.61 18.01 -8.12
N ILE A 261 3.03 19.08 -8.79
CA ILE A 261 4.22 19.07 -9.65
C ILE A 261 5.52 18.76 -8.89
N LYS A 262 5.62 19.20 -7.63
CA LYS A 262 6.81 18.99 -6.82
C LYS A 262 6.88 17.55 -6.31
N ILE A 263 5.76 17.02 -5.80
CA ILE A 263 5.71 15.62 -5.36
C ILE A 263 5.86 14.64 -6.54
N ARG A 264 5.40 15.03 -7.73
CA ARG A 264 5.59 14.27 -8.97
C ARG A 264 7.05 13.94 -9.25
N GLU A 265 7.98 14.83 -8.91
CA GLU A 265 9.41 14.57 -9.09
C GLU A 265 9.90 13.40 -8.24
N GLU A 266 9.33 13.19 -7.06
CA GLU A 266 9.61 12.02 -6.24
C GLU A 266 8.86 10.79 -6.72
N GLN A 267 7.57 10.95 -7.04
CA GLN A 267 6.69 9.87 -7.47
C GLN A 267 7.15 9.23 -8.79
N ARG A 268 7.79 9.99 -9.69
CA ARG A 268 8.46 9.48 -10.90
C ARG A 268 9.78 8.78 -10.60
N MET A 269 10.25 8.74 -9.37
CA MET A 269 11.54 8.15 -9.02
C MET A 269 11.38 6.87 -8.20
N THR A 270 10.16 6.35 -8.09
CA THR A 270 9.87 5.00 -7.58
C THR A 270 9.57 4.07 -8.76
N THR A 271 10.08 2.85 -8.73
CA THR A 271 9.81 1.87 -9.79
C THR A 271 8.46 1.18 -9.62
N THR A 272 7.85 1.32 -8.44
CA THR A 272 6.55 0.73 -8.12
C THR A 272 5.37 1.45 -8.79
N ASN A 273 5.45 2.76 -9.02
CA ASN A 273 4.39 3.49 -9.73
C ASN A 273 4.22 3.00 -11.19
N PRO A 274 5.28 2.91 -12.02
CA PRO A 274 5.18 2.27 -13.33
C PRO A 274 4.72 0.81 -13.24
N TRP A 275 5.21 0.03 -12.28
CA TRP A 275 4.79 -1.38 -12.14
C TRP A 275 3.28 -1.55 -11.88
N MET A 276 2.64 -0.62 -11.17
CA MET A 276 1.21 -0.66 -10.83
C MET A 276 0.30 -0.03 -11.90
N LEU A 277 0.82 0.30 -13.08
CA LEU A 277 -0.01 0.75 -14.19
C LEU A 277 -1.02 -0.31 -14.66
N PRO A 278 -2.17 0.07 -15.24
CA PRO A 278 -3.14 -0.88 -15.78
C PRO A 278 -2.49 -1.87 -16.75
N SER A 279 -2.64 -3.16 -16.46
CA SER A 279 -2.02 -4.25 -17.22
C SER A 279 -2.59 -4.38 -18.63
N GLU A 280 -1.73 -4.69 -19.61
CA GLU A 280 -2.11 -5.01 -20.99
C GLU A 280 -2.90 -6.33 -21.10
N GLU A 281 -2.68 -7.25 -20.16
CA GLU A 281 -3.32 -8.58 -20.16
C GLU A 281 -4.72 -8.57 -19.53
N VAL A 282 -5.00 -7.56 -18.69
CA VAL A 282 -6.24 -7.47 -17.92
C VAL A 282 -7.19 -6.43 -18.52
N TRP A 283 -6.71 -5.23 -18.83
CA TRP A 283 -7.58 -4.13 -19.25
C TRP A 283 -7.92 -4.17 -20.75
N PRO A 284 -9.15 -3.79 -21.14
CA PRO A 284 -9.50 -3.62 -22.55
C PRO A 284 -8.54 -2.67 -23.26
N LYS A 285 -8.08 -3.08 -24.45
CA LYS A 285 -7.09 -2.32 -25.23
C LYS A 285 -7.60 -0.95 -25.69
N ASP A 286 -8.91 -0.78 -25.77
CA ASP A 286 -9.61 0.44 -26.17
C ASP A 286 -10.04 1.31 -25.00
N HIS A 287 -9.79 0.89 -23.75
CA HIS A 287 -10.08 1.71 -22.58
C HIS A 287 -9.14 2.92 -22.53
N VAL A 288 -9.72 4.12 -22.51
CA VAL A 288 -8.98 5.38 -22.40
C VAL A 288 -8.76 5.72 -20.94
N PHE A 289 -7.50 5.80 -20.50
CA PHE A 289 -7.15 6.16 -19.13
C PHE A 289 -6.84 7.64 -18.95
N ILE A 290 -6.23 8.27 -19.96
CA ILE A 290 -5.99 9.71 -19.98
C ILE A 290 -6.57 10.26 -21.28
N SER A 291 -7.45 11.26 -21.19
CA SER A 291 -7.97 11.98 -22.34
C SER A 291 -7.47 13.42 -22.30
N THR A 292 -6.92 13.90 -23.41
CA THR A 292 -6.48 15.30 -23.59
C THR A 292 -7.12 15.87 -24.86
N PRO A 293 -7.04 17.19 -25.11
CA PRO A 293 -7.58 17.78 -26.33
C PRO A 293 -6.96 17.23 -27.62
N THR A 294 -5.74 16.67 -27.53
CA THR A 294 -4.96 16.23 -28.70
C THR A 294 -4.80 14.71 -28.82
N PHE A 295 -4.95 13.97 -27.72
CA PHE A 295 -4.72 12.53 -27.72
C PHE A 295 -5.44 11.79 -26.58
N ASN A 296 -5.82 10.54 -26.83
CA ASN A 296 -6.37 9.62 -25.83
C ASN A 296 -5.38 8.48 -25.61
N TYR A 297 -4.90 8.32 -24.37
CA TYR A 297 -3.93 7.29 -24.00
C TYR A 297 -4.64 6.05 -23.46
N THR A 298 -4.36 4.90 -24.07
CA THR A 298 -4.77 3.57 -23.61
C THR A 298 -3.57 2.81 -23.00
N ASN A 299 -3.78 1.56 -22.57
CA ASN A 299 -2.66 0.70 -22.13
C ASN A 299 -1.68 0.34 -23.28
N GLN A 300 -2.03 0.60 -24.54
CA GLN A 300 -1.14 0.41 -25.70
C GLN A 300 -0.25 1.63 -25.97
N ASP A 301 -0.51 2.76 -25.30
CA ASP A 301 0.13 4.05 -25.60
C ASP A 301 1.14 4.49 -24.54
N TYR A 302 1.54 3.63 -23.60
CA TYR A 302 2.41 4.03 -22.50
C TYR A 302 3.75 4.59 -22.94
N GLN A 303 4.36 4.06 -24.01
CA GLN A 303 5.62 4.63 -24.52
C GLN A 303 5.43 6.09 -24.92
N ARG A 304 4.34 6.38 -25.65
CA ARG A 304 3.99 7.74 -26.05
C ARG A 304 3.66 8.60 -24.84
N LEU A 305 2.88 8.09 -23.88
CA LEU A 305 2.56 8.81 -22.65
C LEU A 305 3.85 9.24 -21.92
N PHE A 306 4.78 8.32 -21.70
CA PHE A 306 6.04 8.62 -21.01
C PHE A 306 6.90 9.65 -21.77
N THR A 307 6.89 9.62 -23.11
CA THR A 307 7.51 10.68 -23.92
C THR A 307 6.79 12.03 -23.75
N ASP A 308 5.46 12.05 -23.88
CA ASP A 308 4.66 13.29 -23.84
C ASP A 308 4.72 13.97 -22.46
N ILE A 309 4.88 13.19 -21.38
CA ILE A 309 5.04 13.74 -20.02
C ILE A 309 6.50 14.04 -19.63
N ASN A 310 7.44 13.90 -20.57
CA ASN A 310 8.88 14.08 -20.39
C ASN A 310 9.46 13.21 -19.25
N TYR A 311 9.15 11.92 -19.26
CA TYR A 311 9.58 10.93 -18.28
C TYR A 311 9.83 9.56 -18.93
N GLU A 312 10.74 9.53 -19.90
CA GLU A 312 11.08 8.30 -20.64
C GLU A 312 11.65 7.18 -19.76
N ASP A 313 12.28 7.48 -18.62
CA ASP A 313 12.74 6.44 -17.69
C ASP A 313 11.59 5.56 -17.20
N GLY A 314 10.39 6.15 -17.06
CA GLY A 314 9.19 5.42 -16.66
C GLY A 314 8.77 4.34 -17.64
N TRP A 315 8.98 4.55 -18.95
CA TRP A 315 8.71 3.52 -19.97
C TRP A 315 9.59 2.29 -19.75
N PHE A 316 10.88 2.51 -19.53
CA PHE A 316 11.85 1.44 -19.30
C PHE A 316 11.62 0.74 -17.95
N MET A 317 11.29 1.49 -16.90
CA MET A 317 10.87 0.89 -15.63
C MET A 317 9.60 0.04 -15.78
N TRP A 318 8.60 0.51 -16.52
CA TRP A 318 7.39 -0.26 -16.80
C TRP A 318 7.72 -1.53 -17.60
N GLU A 319 8.54 -1.43 -18.64
CA GLU A 319 8.97 -2.58 -19.45
C GLU A 319 9.68 -3.65 -18.60
N ASP A 320 10.52 -3.23 -17.64
CA ASP A 320 11.23 -4.13 -16.72
C ASP A 320 10.31 -4.83 -15.71
N THR A 321 9.12 -4.27 -15.45
CA THR A 321 8.27 -4.67 -14.31
C THR A 321 6.90 -5.21 -14.69
N LYS A 322 6.40 -4.93 -15.91
CA LYS A 322 5.03 -5.27 -16.34
C LYS A 322 4.67 -6.75 -16.23
N ASN A 323 5.64 -7.64 -16.45
CA ASN A 323 5.42 -9.09 -16.43
C ASN A 323 5.70 -9.74 -15.06
N LEU A 324 6.04 -8.99 -14.01
CA LEU A 324 6.36 -9.59 -12.71
C LEU A 324 5.13 -10.27 -12.08
N THR A 325 3.95 -9.69 -12.28
CA THR A 325 2.67 -10.28 -11.85
C THR A 325 1.55 -10.09 -12.87
N GLY A 326 1.87 -9.62 -14.09
CA GLY A 326 0.88 -9.27 -15.12
C GLY A 326 0.01 -10.44 -15.58
N ASP A 327 0.56 -11.65 -15.65
CA ASP A 327 -0.16 -12.87 -16.06
C ASP A 327 -1.09 -13.41 -14.96
N LEU A 328 -0.99 -12.88 -13.73
CA LEU A 328 -1.75 -13.32 -12.57
C LEU A 328 -1.78 -14.85 -12.40
N HIS A 329 -0.63 -15.50 -12.50
CA HIS A 329 -0.53 -16.94 -12.24
C HIS A 329 -1.09 -17.28 -10.84
N PRO A 330 -1.97 -18.31 -10.71
CA PRO A 330 -2.56 -18.67 -9.43
C PRO A 330 -1.49 -19.03 -8.38
N PRO A 331 -1.62 -18.55 -7.13
CA PRO A 331 -0.58 -18.74 -6.11
C PRO A 331 -0.44 -20.19 -5.62
N GLY A 332 -1.40 -21.07 -5.91
CA GLY A 332 -1.34 -22.49 -5.54
C GLY A 332 -1.51 -22.74 -4.04
N VAL A 333 -2.06 -21.78 -3.30
CA VAL A 333 -2.44 -21.89 -1.88
C VAL A 333 -3.90 -21.49 -1.72
N GLU A 334 -4.52 -21.77 -0.59
CA GLU A 334 -5.87 -21.27 -0.31
C GLU A 334 -5.86 -19.74 -0.24
N VAL A 335 -6.80 -19.08 -0.91
CA VAL A 335 -6.84 -17.61 -1.05
C VAL A 335 -8.14 -17.06 -0.47
N TRP A 336 -8.03 -15.97 0.31
CA TRP A 336 -9.14 -15.08 0.66
C TRP A 336 -8.89 -13.73 0.01
N CYS A 337 -9.61 -13.46 -1.08
CA CYS A 337 -9.54 -12.21 -1.82
C CYS A 337 -10.65 -11.25 -1.34
N MET A 338 -10.24 -10.16 -0.72
CA MET A 338 -11.13 -9.25 0.00
C MET A 338 -10.92 -7.83 -0.50
N TYR A 339 -11.97 -7.16 -0.98
CA TYR A 339 -11.82 -5.82 -1.56
C TYR A 339 -13.09 -4.97 -1.46
N GLY A 340 -12.93 -3.65 -1.51
CA GLY A 340 -14.03 -2.68 -1.49
C GLY A 340 -14.73 -2.55 -2.84
N VAL A 341 -16.05 -2.33 -2.81
CA VAL A 341 -16.89 -2.05 -3.99
C VAL A 341 -17.90 -0.96 -3.65
N GLY A 342 -18.60 -0.41 -4.64
CA GLY A 342 -19.71 0.53 -4.45
C GLY A 342 -19.30 1.98 -4.27
N LEU A 343 -18.00 2.31 -4.29
CA LEU A 343 -17.50 3.68 -4.26
C LEU A 343 -17.09 4.15 -5.67
N PRO A 344 -17.35 5.41 -6.05
CA PRO A 344 -16.85 5.97 -7.30
C PRO A 344 -15.31 5.99 -7.31
N THR A 345 -14.70 5.25 -8.24
CA THR A 345 -13.25 5.21 -8.45
C THR A 345 -12.91 5.76 -9.84
N PRO A 346 -12.00 6.74 -9.98
CA PRO A 346 -11.58 7.23 -11.28
C PRO A 346 -10.96 6.14 -12.16
N ILE A 347 -11.47 6.00 -13.39
CA ILE A 347 -10.96 5.09 -14.43
C ILE A 347 -10.48 5.82 -15.69
N THR A 348 -10.82 7.11 -15.82
CA THR A 348 -10.27 8.00 -16.84
C THR A 348 -10.06 9.39 -16.25
N TYR A 349 -8.88 9.97 -16.50
CA TYR A 349 -8.57 11.36 -16.19
C TYR A 349 -8.70 12.23 -17.44
N ILE A 350 -9.52 13.27 -17.39
CA ILE A 350 -9.73 14.19 -18.50
C ILE A 350 -8.96 15.47 -18.20
N TYR A 351 -8.02 15.83 -19.08
CA TYR A 351 -7.21 17.04 -18.99
C TYR A 351 -7.58 18.03 -20.11
N ASP A 352 -7.29 19.30 -19.89
CA ASP A 352 -7.33 20.35 -20.90
C ASP A 352 -5.93 20.58 -21.51
N GLU A 353 -5.71 21.77 -22.10
CA GLU A 353 -4.44 22.16 -22.73
C GLU A 353 -3.27 22.31 -21.72
N GLU A 354 -3.52 22.26 -20.41
CA GLU A 354 -2.47 22.33 -19.39
C GLU A 354 -1.77 20.98 -19.15
N PHE A 355 -2.22 19.89 -19.77
CA PHE A 355 -1.55 18.58 -19.68
C PHE A 355 -0.07 18.66 -20.09
N PRO A 356 0.86 18.07 -19.31
CA PRO A 356 0.67 17.25 -18.11
C PRO A 356 0.86 18.03 -16.79
N ASN A 357 0.90 19.36 -16.82
CA ASN A 357 1.26 20.18 -15.65
C ASN A 357 0.06 20.82 -14.93
N GLY A 358 -1.11 20.86 -15.56
CA GLY A 358 -2.39 21.13 -14.91
C GLY A 358 -2.98 19.88 -14.27
N ASP A 359 -3.91 20.05 -13.35
CA ASP A 359 -4.71 18.95 -12.80
C ASP A 359 -5.79 18.50 -13.80
N PRO A 360 -6.30 17.26 -13.72
CA PRO A 360 -7.47 16.86 -14.51
C PRO A 360 -8.64 17.80 -14.25
N VAL A 361 -9.34 18.19 -15.32
CA VAL A 361 -10.53 19.04 -15.24
C VAL A 361 -11.82 18.24 -15.02
N ASP A 362 -11.80 16.95 -15.33
CA ASP A 362 -12.92 16.03 -15.11
C ASP A 362 -12.43 14.57 -15.00
N PHE A 363 -13.33 13.68 -14.56
CA PHE A 363 -13.04 12.27 -14.29
C PHE A 363 -14.20 11.39 -14.77
N VAL A 364 -13.87 10.25 -15.39
CA VAL A 364 -14.83 9.16 -15.55
C VAL A 364 -14.64 8.19 -14.39
N TYR A 365 -15.74 7.82 -13.74
CA TYR A 365 -15.75 6.92 -12.59
C TYR A 365 -16.32 5.55 -12.95
N ALA A 366 -15.81 4.53 -12.29
CA ALA A 366 -16.40 3.19 -12.22
C ALA A 366 -16.59 2.78 -10.75
N ASP A 367 -17.11 1.58 -10.56
CA ASP A 367 -17.21 0.92 -9.27
C ASP A 367 -15.82 0.55 -8.72
N GLY A 368 -15.62 0.70 -7.42
CA GLY A 368 -14.39 0.30 -6.74
C GLY A 368 -14.37 0.72 -5.27
N ASP A 369 -13.16 0.92 -4.74
CA ASP A 369 -12.93 1.28 -3.34
C ASP A 369 -12.44 2.73 -3.13
N ASN A 370 -12.66 3.62 -4.11
CA ASN A 370 -12.14 4.99 -4.24
C ASN A 370 -10.70 5.15 -4.78
N THR A 371 -9.91 4.08 -4.85
CA THR A 371 -8.51 4.13 -5.32
C THR A 371 -8.27 3.14 -6.45
N VAL A 372 -8.76 1.91 -6.26
CA VAL A 372 -8.69 0.81 -7.22
C VAL A 372 -10.12 0.45 -7.62
N ASP A 373 -10.33 0.25 -8.91
CA ASP A 373 -11.62 -0.17 -9.44
C ASP A 373 -11.86 -1.66 -9.14
N SER A 374 -13.13 -2.04 -9.03
CA SER A 374 -13.51 -3.42 -8.73
C SER A 374 -13.19 -4.38 -9.86
N PHE A 375 -13.05 -3.91 -11.10
CA PHE A 375 -12.62 -4.74 -12.22
C PHE A 375 -11.19 -5.25 -12.00
N SER A 376 -10.25 -4.38 -11.64
CA SER A 376 -8.89 -4.76 -11.27
C SER A 376 -8.83 -5.65 -10.03
N MET A 377 -9.54 -5.29 -8.96
CA MET A 377 -9.49 -6.09 -7.71
C MET A 377 -10.14 -7.47 -7.83
N SER A 378 -11.13 -7.62 -8.72
CA SER A 378 -11.86 -8.87 -8.89
C SER A 378 -11.11 -9.95 -9.67
N GLN A 379 -9.93 -9.67 -10.23
CA GLN A 379 -9.20 -10.64 -11.08
C GLN A 379 -8.81 -11.93 -10.33
N CYS A 380 -8.70 -11.90 -9.00
CA CYS A 380 -8.53 -13.10 -8.18
C CYS A 380 -9.65 -14.15 -8.38
N LYS A 381 -10.86 -13.73 -8.81
CA LYS A 381 -11.94 -14.66 -9.20
C LYS A 381 -11.50 -15.62 -10.30
N GLY A 382 -10.60 -15.19 -11.18
CA GLY A 382 -10.04 -16.00 -12.27
C GLY A 382 -9.24 -17.20 -11.79
N TRP A 383 -8.70 -17.18 -10.57
CA TRP A 383 -7.95 -18.31 -10.01
C TRP A 383 -8.85 -19.48 -9.61
N ALA A 384 -10.16 -19.25 -9.44
CA ALA A 384 -11.10 -20.32 -9.13
C ALA A 384 -11.12 -21.36 -10.26
N GLY A 385 -10.75 -22.60 -9.94
CA GLY A 385 -10.65 -23.70 -10.91
C GLY A 385 -9.35 -23.74 -11.71
N GLN A 386 -8.43 -22.78 -11.52
CA GLN A 386 -7.08 -22.82 -12.11
C GLN A 386 -6.01 -23.38 -11.13
N GLN A 387 -6.40 -23.59 -9.87
CA GLN A 387 -5.58 -24.22 -8.83
C GLN A 387 -6.42 -25.21 -8.02
N GLU A 388 -5.76 -26.17 -7.37
CA GLU A 388 -6.43 -27.17 -6.53
C GLU A 388 -7.01 -26.58 -5.24
N LYS A 389 -6.31 -25.60 -4.66
CA LYS A 389 -6.72 -24.95 -3.40
C LYS A 389 -7.85 -23.95 -3.65
N PRO A 390 -8.80 -23.80 -2.71
CA PRO A 390 -9.96 -22.95 -2.94
C PRO A 390 -9.60 -21.45 -2.97
N VAL A 391 -10.47 -20.68 -3.63
CA VAL A 391 -10.39 -19.23 -3.76
C VAL A 391 -11.70 -18.65 -3.26
N HIS A 392 -11.63 -17.95 -2.15
CA HIS A 392 -12.75 -17.28 -1.51
C HIS A 392 -12.72 -15.80 -1.86
N VAL A 393 -13.88 -15.21 -2.14
CA VAL A 393 -14.00 -13.81 -2.54
C VAL A 393 -15.06 -13.11 -1.69
N THR A 394 -14.68 -12.01 -1.06
CA THR A 394 -15.56 -11.17 -0.25
C THR A 394 -15.49 -9.72 -0.71
N GLU A 395 -16.64 -9.21 -1.15
CA GLU A 395 -16.81 -7.81 -1.57
C GLU A 395 -17.34 -6.97 -0.40
N TYR A 396 -16.71 -5.84 -0.12
CA TYR A 396 -17.11 -4.91 0.93
C TYR A 396 -17.77 -3.67 0.32
N ARG A 397 -19.10 -3.63 0.30
CA ARG A 397 -19.85 -2.51 -0.27
C ARG A 397 -19.70 -1.26 0.59
N GLY A 398 -19.27 -0.16 -0.02
CA GLY A 398 -19.08 1.15 0.59
C GLY A 398 -17.73 1.33 1.29
N LEU A 399 -16.82 0.35 1.24
CA LEU A 399 -15.55 0.39 1.96
C LEU A 399 -14.44 1.05 1.13
N ALA A 400 -13.81 2.07 1.71
CA ALA A 400 -12.70 2.79 1.09
C ALA A 400 -11.39 1.98 1.16
N HIS A 401 -10.49 2.21 0.20
CA HIS A 401 -9.22 1.48 0.05
C HIS A 401 -8.40 1.44 1.34
N LEU A 402 -8.18 2.59 1.97
CA LEU A 402 -7.38 2.70 3.18
C LEU A 402 -8.11 2.21 4.43
N ASP A 403 -9.44 2.16 4.40
CA ASP A 403 -10.25 1.77 5.56
C ASP A 403 -10.24 0.26 5.80
N ILE A 404 -9.90 -0.53 4.78
CA ILE A 404 -9.94 -2.00 4.83
C ILE A 404 -9.06 -2.59 5.95
N VAL A 405 -7.96 -1.94 6.32
CA VAL A 405 -7.04 -2.45 7.35
C VAL A 405 -7.47 -2.15 8.79
N PHE A 406 -8.50 -1.32 8.99
CA PHE A 406 -9.00 -0.98 10.33
C PHE A 406 -10.51 -1.14 10.50
N HIS A 407 -11.25 -1.47 9.44
CA HIS A 407 -12.69 -1.64 9.50
C HIS A 407 -13.08 -2.92 10.27
N GLU A 408 -13.96 -2.80 11.25
CA GLU A 408 -14.39 -3.88 12.15
C GLU A 408 -14.82 -5.16 11.42
N LYS A 409 -15.70 -5.05 10.42
CA LYS A 409 -16.18 -6.21 9.64
C LYS A 409 -15.06 -6.95 8.89
N VAL A 410 -13.98 -6.25 8.53
CA VAL A 410 -12.80 -6.89 7.91
C VAL A 410 -12.00 -7.62 8.97
N LEU A 411 -11.75 -6.98 10.12
CA LEU A 411 -10.99 -7.57 11.22
C LEU A 411 -11.68 -8.81 11.80
N ASN A 412 -13.02 -8.79 11.90
CA ASN A 412 -13.82 -9.93 12.34
C ASN A 412 -13.74 -11.10 11.34
N LEU A 413 -13.81 -10.82 10.03
CA LEU A 413 -13.66 -11.89 9.04
C LEU A 413 -12.25 -12.48 9.01
N ILE A 414 -11.21 -11.64 9.15
CA ILE A 414 -9.83 -12.10 9.31
C ILE A 414 -9.72 -12.99 10.54
N GLN A 415 -10.29 -12.59 11.68
CA GLN A 415 -10.35 -13.43 12.87
C GLN A 415 -11.00 -14.79 12.57
N ASP A 416 -12.17 -14.81 11.91
CA ASP A 416 -12.86 -16.06 11.57
C ASP A 416 -11.99 -16.99 10.70
N ILE A 417 -11.28 -16.44 9.71
CA ILE A 417 -10.34 -17.17 8.85
C ILE A 417 -9.18 -17.76 9.67
N LEU A 418 -8.60 -16.96 10.57
CA LEU A 418 -7.49 -17.38 11.43
C LEU A 418 -7.93 -18.45 12.45
N GLU A 419 -9.20 -18.43 12.85
CA GLU A 419 -9.83 -19.44 13.71
C GLU A 419 -10.21 -20.74 12.97
N GLY A 420 -10.07 -20.77 11.63
CA GLY A 420 -10.28 -21.96 10.80
C GLY A 420 -11.62 -22.02 10.09
N ASN A 421 -12.42 -20.94 10.10
CA ASN A 421 -13.62 -20.85 9.27
C ASN A 421 -13.22 -20.46 7.84
N SER A 422 -13.29 -21.41 6.92
CA SER A 422 -13.02 -21.18 5.50
C SER A 422 -14.20 -20.56 4.75
N ASP A 423 -15.43 -20.77 5.24
CA ASP A 423 -16.64 -20.20 4.63
C ASP A 423 -16.74 -18.71 4.92
N THR A 424 -16.55 -17.90 3.88
CA THR A 424 -16.65 -16.45 3.95
C THR A 424 -17.86 -15.94 3.16
N PRO A 425 -18.52 -14.86 3.63
CA PRO A 425 -19.61 -14.26 2.89
C PRO A 425 -19.10 -13.69 1.55
N LYS A 426 -19.93 -13.77 0.51
CA LYS A 426 -19.60 -13.21 -0.81
C LYS A 426 -19.62 -11.68 -0.83
N GLU A 427 -20.55 -11.09 -0.06
CA GLU A 427 -20.71 -9.64 0.04
C GLU A 427 -20.99 -9.26 1.49
N ILE A 428 -20.40 -8.16 1.95
CA ILE A 428 -20.64 -7.51 3.23
C ILE A 428 -20.95 -6.04 2.96
N ASP A 429 -22.14 -5.57 3.33
CA ASP A 429 -22.46 -4.14 3.35
C ASP A 429 -21.90 -3.51 4.63
N ILE A 430 -21.05 -2.49 4.52
CA ILE A 430 -20.51 -1.84 5.73
C ILE A 430 -21.53 -0.95 6.43
N GLN A 431 -22.52 -0.42 5.71
CA GLN A 431 -23.54 0.49 6.25
C GLN A 431 -24.70 -0.25 6.92
N SER A 432 -24.85 -1.56 6.68
CA SER A 432 -25.86 -2.34 7.38
C SER A 432 -25.51 -2.44 8.86
N LEU A 433 -26.34 -1.86 9.73
CA LEU A 433 -26.31 -2.15 11.15
C LEU A 433 -26.61 -3.65 11.33
N ASP A 434 -25.74 -4.36 12.04
CA ASP A 434 -26.05 -5.72 12.49
C ASP A 434 -27.35 -5.65 13.30
N LYS A 435 -28.40 -6.32 12.80
CA LYS A 435 -29.73 -6.35 13.42
C LYS A 435 -29.77 -7.29 14.62
#